data_AF-A0A7W1J972-F1
#
_entry.id   AF-A0A7W1J972-F1
#
_cell.length_a   1.000
_cell.length_b   1.000
_cell.length_c   1.000
_cell.angle_alpha   90.00
_cell.angle_beta   90.00
_cell.angle_gamma   90.00
#
_symmetry.space_group_name_H-M   'P 1'
#
loop_
_entity.id
_entity.type
_entity.pdbx_description
1 polymer ?
#
loop_
_entity_poly.entity_id
_entity_poly.type
_entity_poly.pdbx_seq_one_letter_code
_entity_poly.pdbx_strand_id
1 'polypeptide(L)'
;MKEIFTVGDVTLTFSSDSEISFNDGKMDVALLSKPLRFDERKHADMFLEDEGMFQAGFQLQWIAFPTPEVRRRFSHPNDFHMGHLDECGFAYGLSFFGTVDIGDGIFSMEGLLRREHLGESGGIPVSIRKKFKPGPVLTEHYRFQDLEEALSVDPRYVVNIFLSCEGGPLPETVFSLVHLRELGLHGFSDTHLPDRFDAFPQLKRLTLQGLSVTTLPPTISSLQQLELLEVSGTPLEHLAPEIAHLIGLKWLTVHGELTSVPDELFFLPNAETIDLQYNKLQSLPETVGTSKALTRICLKGNQFKQLPTTLNRIKDVEIEPRVKALYKDITYPSKSTRSIEPHIYTGVTGDEALRRFDAEISKAGLASFRSEILLSARRSVRLTLTDEEDHIRLGNTRFGGTPDLPDSVPYPMTNGKHWIFHAQIELAPIAPFQVYLPRSGLLQFFTEDEEYAKRAKVLYHPSPSQLRTYHHPDPTKFHDSNISAPYHGFKATSALTYSLPCLYRDDERVNDATRRLIEIQDDPQFSEAYRAMGEMLYKEDDTGGEYHHINSYVFTQHESPEERAAEKCGGLSDEWMVLLSLGYGRKTGYCFWDAGTLTYSIHKRDLQIADFSNVFASIESS
;
A
#
# COMPACT_ATOMS: atom_id res chain seq x y z
N MET A 1 -25.70 49.28 -1.89
CA MET A 1 -26.30 47.94 -1.76
C MET A 1 -26.07 47.42 -0.35
N LYS A 2 -27.09 46.73 0.20
CA LYS A 2 -27.07 46.12 1.53
C LYS A 2 -26.55 44.68 1.42
N GLU A 3 -25.65 44.29 2.32
CA GLU A 3 -25.19 42.91 2.45
C GLU A 3 -26.31 42.03 3.03
N ILE A 4 -26.35 40.77 2.62
CA ILE A 4 -27.38 39.80 3.01
C ILE A 4 -26.69 38.53 3.48
N PHE A 5 -27.19 37.96 4.57
CA PHE A 5 -26.86 36.59 4.96
C PHE A 5 -28.08 36.00 5.65
N THR A 6 -28.78 35.08 5.00
CA THR A 6 -29.93 34.38 5.56
C THR A 6 -29.81 32.88 5.31
N VAL A 7 -30.16 32.09 6.33
CA VAL A 7 -30.25 30.63 6.27
C VAL A 7 -31.58 30.23 6.90
N GLY A 8 -32.47 29.60 6.13
CA GLY A 8 -33.84 29.33 6.55
C GLY A 8 -34.61 30.62 6.82
N ASP A 9 -35.19 30.71 8.02
CA ASP A 9 -35.84 31.90 8.57
C ASP A 9 -34.90 32.77 9.43
N VAL A 10 -33.61 32.42 9.51
CA VAL A 10 -32.61 33.12 10.32
C VAL A 10 -31.86 34.15 9.49
N THR A 11 -31.78 35.38 9.99
CA THR A 11 -30.91 36.44 9.45
C THR A 11 -29.62 36.53 10.25
N LEU A 12 -28.49 36.52 9.55
CA LEU A 12 -27.13 36.57 10.09
C LEU A 12 -26.49 37.94 9.79
N THR A 13 -25.56 38.35 10.65
CA THR A 13 -24.77 39.58 10.48
C THR A 13 -23.30 39.22 10.31
N PHE A 14 -22.64 39.76 9.29
CA PHE A 14 -21.22 39.53 9.06
C PHE A 14 -20.35 40.15 10.17
N SER A 15 -19.38 39.38 10.66
CA SER A 15 -18.28 39.85 11.50
C SER A 15 -17.29 40.66 10.66
N SER A 16 -16.46 41.46 11.33
CA SER A 16 -15.29 42.13 10.74
C SER A 16 -14.27 41.14 10.17
N ASP A 17 -14.22 39.92 10.71
CA ASP A 17 -13.29 38.86 10.31
C ASP A 17 -13.83 38.03 9.14
N SER A 18 -15.00 38.38 8.60
CA SER A 18 -15.48 37.77 7.36
C SER A 18 -14.63 38.26 6.18
N GLU A 19 -13.84 37.37 5.60
CA GLU A 19 -12.91 37.65 4.52
C GLU A 19 -13.30 36.93 3.22
N ILE A 20 -13.02 37.58 2.10
CA ILE A 20 -13.00 36.95 0.78
C ILE A 20 -11.60 37.23 0.22
N SER A 21 -10.79 36.19 0.11
CA SER A 21 -9.40 36.24 -0.33
C SER A 21 -9.16 35.40 -1.59
N PHE A 22 -8.06 35.68 -2.28
CA PHE A 22 -7.62 34.92 -3.45
C PHE A 22 -6.25 34.32 -3.18
N ASN A 23 -6.16 33.00 -3.09
CA ASN A 23 -4.92 32.27 -2.82
C ASN A 23 -4.75 31.16 -3.87
N ASP A 24 -3.58 31.07 -4.52
CA ASP A 24 -3.24 30.02 -5.49
C ASP A 24 -4.31 29.75 -6.58
N GLY A 25 -4.90 30.82 -7.12
CA GLY A 25 -5.94 30.71 -8.15
C GLY A 25 -7.31 30.26 -7.63
N LYS A 26 -7.50 30.19 -6.31
CA LYS A 26 -8.77 29.86 -5.65
C LYS A 26 -9.34 31.10 -4.97
N MET A 27 -10.66 31.19 -4.90
CA MET A 27 -11.34 32.18 -4.07
C MET A 27 -11.76 31.51 -2.77
N ASP A 28 -11.17 31.94 -1.67
CA ASP A 28 -11.53 31.51 -0.33
C ASP A 28 -12.51 32.54 0.27
N VAL A 29 -13.68 32.07 0.68
CA VAL A 29 -14.76 32.88 1.24
C VAL A 29 -14.98 32.41 2.67
N ALA A 30 -14.43 33.13 3.65
CA ALA A 30 -14.62 32.86 5.06
C ALA A 30 -15.65 33.84 5.64
N LEU A 31 -16.90 33.41 5.80
CA LEU A 31 -17.99 34.26 6.27
C LEU A 31 -18.33 33.99 7.73
N LEU A 32 -17.61 34.67 8.63
CA LEU A 32 -17.92 34.64 10.06
C LEU A 32 -19.11 35.54 10.40
N SER A 33 -20.11 35.02 11.10
CA SER A 33 -21.38 35.71 11.31
C SER A 33 -22.04 35.42 12.66
N LYS A 34 -22.99 36.27 13.09
CA LYS A 34 -23.83 36.04 14.27
C LYS A 34 -25.32 36.11 13.92
N PRO A 35 -26.19 35.29 14.53
CA PRO A 35 -27.62 35.38 14.32
C PRO A 35 -28.15 36.69 14.90
N LEU A 36 -29.00 37.38 14.15
CA LEU A 36 -29.67 38.58 14.65
C LEU A 36 -30.63 38.22 15.79
N ARG A 37 -31.24 37.02 15.73
CA ARG A 37 -32.04 36.38 16.77
C ARG A 37 -31.87 34.87 16.68
N PHE A 38 -31.62 34.21 17.81
CA PHE A 38 -31.53 32.75 17.92
C PHE A 38 -32.67 32.23 18.80
N ASP A 39 -33.42 31.26 18.30
CA ASP A 39 -34.46 30.52 19.00
C ASP A 39 -34.01 29.05 19.08
N GLU A 40 -33.52 28.66 20.25
CA GLU A 40 -32.94 27.34 20.52
C GLU A 40 -33.87 26.20 20.10
N ARG A 41 -35.19 26.33 20.35
CA ARG A 41 -36.18 25.29 20.00
C ARG A 41 -36.38 25.09 18.52
N LYS A 42 -36.10 26.11 17.71
CA LYS A 42 -36.29 26.07 16.26
C LYS A 42 -35.00 25.82 15.50
N HIS A 43 -33.87 26.18 16.09
CA HIS A 43 -32.61 26.29 15.38
C HIS A 43 -31.55 25.27 15.84
N ALA A 44 -31.72 24.58 16.98
CA ALA A 44 -30.72 23.62 17.50
C ALA A 44 -30.37 22.47 16.53
N ASP A 45 -31.32 22.00 15.71
CA ASP A 45 -31.04 20.93 14.73
C ASP A 45 -30.16 21.40 13.56
N MET A 46 -30.06 22.72 13.34
CA MET A 46 -29.29 23.33 12.26
C MET A 46 -27.91 23.82 12.71
N PHE A 47 -27.74 24.15 14.00
CA PHE A 47 -26.58 24.83 14.53
C PHE A 47 -25.98 24.13 15.75
N LEU A 48 -24.64 24.04 15.83
CA LEU A 48 -23.94 23.43 16.98
C LEU A 48 -23.98 24.35 18.22
N GLU A 49 -24.13 23.78 19.41
CA GLU A 49 -24.51 24.48 20.65
C GLU A 49 -23.50 25.53 21.17
N ASP A 50 -22.23 25.50 20.78
CA ASP A 50 -21.19 25.99 21.69
C ASP A 50 -20.59 27.41 21.53
N GLU A 51 -20.81 28.22 20.48
CA GLU A 51 -20.09 29.54 20.44
C GLU A 51 -20.83 30.79 19.93
N GLY A 52 -22.13 30.75 19.62
CA GLY A 52 -22.89 31.97 19.23
C GLY A 52 -22.32 32.76 18.03
N MET A 53 -21.33 32.19 17.36
CA MET A 53 -20.64 32.61 16.15
C MET A 53 -20.77 31.47 15.15
N PHE A 54 -21.17 31.81 13.93
CA PHE A 54 -21.35 30.89 12.82
C PHE A 54 -20.36 31.23 11.72
N GLN A 55 -19.47 30.31 11.40
CA GLN A 55 -18.56 30.46 10.28
C GLN A 55 -19.09 29.64 9.11
N ALA A 56 -19.41 30.31 8.00
CA ALA A 56 -19.59 29.63 6.73
C ALA A 56 -18.31 29.82 5.90
N GLY A 57 -17.50 28.78 5.83
CA GLY A 57 -16.38 28.69 4.89
C GLY A 57 -16.86 28.17 3.54
N PHE A 58 -16.41 28.80 2.45
CA PHE A 58 -16.50 28.25 1.12
C PHE A 58 -15.13 28.38 0.47
N GLN A 59 -14.58 27.29 -0.03
CA GLN A 59 -13.49 27.37 -0.98
C GLN A 59 -14.07 27.11 -2.37
N LEU A 60 -13.99 28.13 -3.20
CA LEU A 60 -14.41 28.07 -4.59
C LEU A 60 -13.16 27.92 -5.44
N GLN A 61 -12.89 26.68 -5.83
CA GLN A 61 -12.13 26.40 -7.04
C GLN A 61 -13.04 26.84 -8.22
N TRP A 62 -12.51 27.27 -9.37
CA TRP A 62 -13.28 27.72 -10.57
C TRP A 62 -13.60 29.22 -10.76
N ILE A 63 -13.14 30.14 -9.91
CA ILE A 63 -13.37 31.57 -10.15
C ILE A 63 -12.11 32.22 -10.69
N ALA A 64 -12.01 32.20 -12.01
CA ALA A 64 -11.08 33.06 -12.73
C ALA A 64 -11.53 34.51 -12.57
N PHE A 65 -10.79 35.28 -11.77
CA PHE A 65 -10.67 36.70 -12.04
C PHE A 65 -9.64 36.79 -13.19
N PRO A 66 -9.98 37.28 -14.39
CA PRO A 66 -10.26 38.69 -14.58
C PRO A 66 -11.55 38.97 -15.38
N THR A 67 -12.47 38.01 -15.51
CA THR A 67 -13.76 38.27 -16.14
C THR A 67 -14.63 39.10 -15.18
N PRO A 68 -15.21 40.23 -15.62
CA PRO A 68 -15.89 41.18 -14.74
C PRO A 68 -17.16 40.63 -14.08
N GLU A 69 -17.71 39.54 -14.62
CA GLU A 69 -18.97 38.94 -14.19
C GLU A 69 -18.93 37.43 -14.45
N VAL A 70 -19.02 36.61 -13.39
CA VAL A 70 -19.11 35.16 -13.46
C VAL A 70 -20.35 34.72 -12.69
N ARG A 71 -21.34 34.18 -13.42
CA ARG A 71 -22.51 33.52 -12.83
C ARG A 71 -22.45 32.03 -13.14
N ARG A 72 -22.42 31.20 -12.09
CA ARG A 72 -22.45 29.73 -12.20
C ARG A 72 -23.65 29.16 -11.46
N ARG A 73 -24.18 28.08 -12.01
CA ARG A 73 -25.24 27.26 -11.40
C ARG A 73 -24.63 25.93 -10.97
N PHE A 74 -24.90 25.53 -9.74
CA PHE A 74 -24.41 24.32 -9.10
C PHE A 74 -25.60 23.39 -8.88
N SER A 75 -25.51 22.21 -9.47
CA SER A 75 -26.55 21.17 -9.41
C SER A 75 -26.10 19.94 -8.65
N HIS A 76 -24.79 19.77 -8.43
CA HIS A 76 -24.20 18.64 -7.72
C HIS A 76 -23.17 19.10 -6.67
N PRO A 77 -23.06 18.46 -5.49
CA PRO A 77 -22.07 18.83 -4.47
C PRO A 77 -20.62 18.79 -4.97
N ASN A 78 -20.31 17.85 -5.88
CA ASN A 78 -18.99 17.73 -6.50
C ASN A 78 -18.68 18.83 -7.53
N ASP A 79 -19.67 19.64 -7.94
CA ASP A 79 -19.42 20.85 -8.73
C ASP A 79 -18.57 21.86 -7.92
N PHE A 80 -18.63 21.77 -6.58
CA PHE A 80 -17.69 22.38 -5.66
C PHE A 80 -16.52 21.41 -5.42
N HIS A 81 -15.43 21.55 -6.17
CA HIS A 81 -14.20 20.89 -5.76
C HIS A 81 -13.64 21.63 -4.52
N MET A 82 -13.94 21.05 -3.35
CA MET A 82 -13.58 21.47 -1.97
C MET A 82 -14.35 22.66 -1.34
N GLY A 83 -15.66 22.79 -1.56
CA GLY A 83 -16.49 23.68 -0.74
C GLY A 83 -17.11 22.96 0.45
N HIS A 84 -16.38 22.81 1.55
CA HIS A 84 -16.98 22.35 2.81
C HIS A 84 -17.46 23.57 3.61
N LEU A 85 -18.70 23.53 4.10
CA LEU A 85 -19.12 24.38 5.22
C LEU A 85 -18.29 23.95 6.43
N ASP A 86 -17.16 24.62 6.64
CA ASP A 86 -16.20 24.25 7.68
C ASP A 86 -16.81 24.40 9.09
N GLU A 87 -16.38 23.50 9.98
CA GLU A 87 -17.02 22.93 11.17
C GLU A 87 -17.36 23.88 12.35
N CYS A 88 -17.56 25.19 12.15
CA CYS A 88 -17.90 26.11 13.24
C CYS A 88 -19.35 26.57 13.18
N GLY A 89 -20.25 25.72 13.68
CA GLY A 89 -21.60 26.10 14.08
C GLY A 89 -22.75 25.57 13.21
N PHE A 90 -22.51 24.70 12.22
CA PHE A 90 -23.57 24.00 11.47
C PHE A 90 -23.51 22.47 11.69
N ALA A 91 -24.65 21.79 11.71
CA ALA A 91 -24.70 20.33 11.84
C ALA A 91 -24.03 19.63 10.63
N TYR A 92 -23.20 18.60 10.89
CA TYR A 92 -22.48 17.83 9.86
C TYR A 92 -23.39 17.37 8.69
N GLY A 93 -22.88 17.53 7.46
CA GLY A 93 -23.37 16.82 6.28
C GLY A 93 -24.35 17.55 5.36
N LEU A 94 -24.38 18.89 5.33
CA LEU A 94 -25.19 19.68 4.36
C LEU A 94 -24.35 20.21 3.18
N SER A 95 -24.86 20.03 1.96
CA SER A 95 -24.26 20.51 0.70
C SER A 95 -25.12 21.62 0.06
N PHE A 96 -24.48 22.56 -0.65
CA PHE A 96 -25.17 23.65 -1.34
C PHE A 96 -25.63 23.28 -2.76
N PHE A 97 -26.83 23.74 -3.12
CA PHE A 97 -27.42 23.64 -4.46
C PHE A 97 -28.03 24.98 -4.85
N GLY A 98 -27.58 25.61 -5.93
CA GLY A 98 -28.04 26.95 -6.28
C GLY A 98 -27.15 27.68 -7.27
N THR A 99 -27.17 29.01 -7.21
CA THR A 99 -26.37 29.87 -8.09
C THR A 99 -25.40 30.72 -7.27
N VAL A 100 -24.15 30.83 -7.75
CA VAL A 100 -23.17 31.80 -7.27
C VAL A 100 -22.92 32.81 -8.38
N ASP A 101 -22.94 34.09 -8.03
CA ASP A 101 -22.72 35.21 -8.93
C ASP A 101 -21.65 36.14 -8.34
N ILE A 102 -20.63 36.44 -9.12
CA ILE A 102 -19.47 37.22 -8.72
C ILE A 102 -19.20 38.27 -9.79
N GLY A 103 -19.36 39.53 -9.41
CA GLY A 103 -19.14 40.66 -10.31
C GLY A 103 -19.17 41.97 -9.55
N ASP A 104 -18.52 43.00 -10.08
CA ASP A 104 -18.53 44.37 -9.50
C ASP A 104 -18.09 44.44 -8.02
N GLY A 105 -17.21 43.54 -7.57
CA GLY A 105 -16.78 43.46 -6.17
C GLY A 105 -17.87 42.93 -5.22
N ILE A 106 -18.84 42.18 -5.74
CA ILE A 106 -19.94 41.56 -5.01
C ILE A 106 -19.88 40.05 -5.22
N PHE A 107 -19.89 39.30 -4.13
CA PHE A 107 -20.15 37.87 -4.09
C PHE A 107 -21.62 37.66 -3.70
N SER A 108 -22.37 36.93 -4.51
CA SER A 108 -23.77 36.55 -4.25
C SER A 108 -23.94 35.04 -4.38
N MET A 109 -24.72 34.44 -3.49
CA MET A 109 -25.03 33.02 -3.48
C MET A 109 -26.49 32.83 -3.08
N GLU A 110 -27.26 32.12 -3.89
CA GLU A 110 -28.70 31.91 -3.72
C GLU A 110 -29.03 30.44 -3.99
N GLY A 111 -29.66 29.75 -3.03
CA GLY A 111 -29.96 28.32 -3.18
C GLY A 111 -30.48 27.61 -1.93
N LEU A 112 -30.16 26.33 -1.81
CA LEU A 112 -30.59 25.43 -0.73
C LEU A 112 -29.37 24.69 -0.13
N LEU A 113 -29.39 24.47 1.18
CA LEU A 113 -28.50 23.54 1.90
C LEU A 113 -29.26 22.24 2.21
N ARG A 114 -28.76 21.08 1.81
CA ARG A 114 -29.40 19.77 2.03
C ARG A 114 -28.41 18.59 2.06
N ARG A 115 -28.80 17.44 2.63
CA ARG A 115 -27.98 16.21 2.63
C ARG A 115 -28.05 15.49 1.29
N GLU A 116 -26.95 14.90 0.85
CA GLU A 116 -26.77 14.30 -0.49
C GLU A 116 -27.73 13.14 -0.83
N HIS A 117 -28.10 12.32 0.15
CA HIS A 117 -28.91 11.10 -0.04
C HIS A 117 -30.43 11.30 0.07
N LEU A 118 -30.88 12.51 0.37
CA LEU A 118 -32.30 12.86 0.38
C LEU A 118 -32.60 13.50 -0.99
N GLY A 119 -33.45 12.87 -1.82
CA GLY A 119 -33.75 13.30 -3.20
C GLY A 119 -34.27 14.75 -3.35
N GLU A 120 -34.71 15.14 -4.55
CA GLU A 120 -34.94 16.56 -4.92
C GLU A 120 -35.90 17.37 -4.01
N SER A 121 -36.72 16.72 -3.18
CA SER A 121 -37.63 17.37 -2.24
C SER A 121 -37.01 17.56 -0.84
N GLY A 122 -36.60 18.80 -0.52
CA GLY A 122 -36.20 19.21 0.83
C GLY A 122 -34.84 19.95 0.88
N GLY A 123 -34.74 21.00 1.69
CA GLY A 123 -33.52 21.79 1.90
C GLY A 123 -33.78 23.12 2.60
N ILE A 124 -32.75 23.68 3.24
CA ILE A 124 -32.81 24.96 3.95
C ILE A 124 -32.40 26.08 2.98
N PRO A 125 -33.25 27.07 2.68
CA PRO A 125 -32.89 28.16 1.76
C PRO A 125 -31.74 28.99 2.31
N VAL A 126 -30.79 29.34 1.46
CA VAL A 126 -29.65 30.21 1.79
C VAL A 126 -29.52 31.33 0.77
N SER A 127 -29.34 32.56 1.27
CA SER A 127 -29.09 33.77 0.48
C SER A 127 -27.95 34.54 1.12
N ILE A 128 -26.87 34.74 0.38
CA ILE A 128 -25.67 35.46 0.80
C ILE A 128 -25.35 36.51 -0.24
N ARG A 129 -25.07 37.73 0.21
CA ARG A 129 -24.54 38.81 -0.61
C ARG A 129 -23.54 39.61 0.20
N LYS A 130 -22.27 39.55 -0.18
CA LYS A 130 -21.17 40.22 0.51
C LYS A 130 -20.31 41.02 -0.46
N LYS A 131 -19.84 42.18 -0.04
CA LYS A 131 -18.87 42.96 -0.80
C LYS A 131 -17.45 42.49 -0.51
N PHE A 132 -16.59 42.54 -1.51
CA PHE A 132 -15.17 42.26 -1.36
C PHE A 132 -14.32 43.16 -2.25
N LYS A 133 -13.02 43.20 -1.97
CA LYS A 133 -12.04 43.89 -2.80
C LYS A 133 -11.25 42.82 -3.58
N PRO A 134 -11.32 42.78 -4.92
CA PRO A 134 -10.59 41.79 -5.71
C PRO A 134 -9.07 41.89 -5.47
N GLY A 135 -8.41 40.74 -5.30
CA GLY A 135 -6.95 40.60 -5.17
C GLY A 135 -6.24 40.38 -6.52
N PRO A 136 -4.90 40.35 -6.56
CA PRO A 136 -4.15 39.98 -7.76
C PRO A 136 -4.39 38.51 -8.12
N VAL A 137 -4.41 38.22 -9.42
CA VAL A 137 -4.72 36.87 -9.93
C VAL A 137 -3.45 36.16 -10.34
N LEU A 138 -3.16 35.06 -9.66
CA LEU A 138 -2.07 34.15 -10.01
C LEU A 138 -2.61 33.06 -10.95
N THR A 139 -2.78 33.41 -12.23
CA THR A 139 -3.31 32.49 -13.26
C THR A 139 -2.40 31.29 -13.50
N GLU A 140 -1.14 31.37 -13.04
CA GLU A 140 -0.17 30.27 -13.06
C GLU A 140 -0.49 29.09 -12.14
N HIS A 141 -1.38 29.27 -11.17
CA HIS A 141 -1.87 28.20 -10.29
C HIS A 141 -3.29 27.75 -10.63
N TYR A 142 -4.00 28.50 -11.49
CA TYR A 142 -5.34 28.13 -11.92
C TYR A 142 -5.29 26.98 -12.92
N ARG A 143 -6.24 26.05 -12.78
CA ARG A 143 -6.36 24.85 -13.61
C ARG A 143 -7.71 24.90 -14.33
N PHE A 144 -7.71 25.21 -15.62
CA PHE A 144 -8.94 25.17 -16.42
C PHE A 144 -9.41 23.72 -16.63
N GLN A 145 -10.70 23.45 -16.46
CA GLN A 145 -11.29 22.13 -16.75
C GLN A 145 -12.30 22.16 -17.89
N ASP A 146 -12.78 23.34 -18.25
CA ASP A 146 -13.73 23.56 -19.33
C ASP A 146 -13.07 24.37 -20.44
N LEU A 147 -13.22 23.90 -21.68
CA LEU A 147 -12.58 24.53 -22.83
C LEU A 147 -13.28 25.83 -23.24
N GLU A 148 -14.61 25.92 -23.09
CA GLU A 148 -15.35 27.15 -23.41
C GLU A 148 -14.94 28.28 -22.47
N GLU A 149 -14.79 27.97 -21.18
CA GLU A 149 -14.23 28.88 -20.19
C GLU A 149 -12.82 29.33 -20.56
N ALA A 150 -11.92 28.40 -20.85
CA ALA A 150 -10.55 28.72 -21.24
C ALA A 150 -10.49 29.65 -22.47
N LEU A 151 -11.36 29.42 -23.46
CA LEU A 151 -11.44 30.22 -24.67
C LEU A 151 -12.09 31.60 -24.45
N SER A 152 -12.83 31.78 -23.35
CA SER A 152 -13.44 33.08 -22.98
C SER A 152 -12.44 34.06 -22.34
N VAL A 153 -11.27 33.57 -21.94
CA VAL A 153 -10.20 34.34 -21.29
C VAL A 153 -9.10 34.69 -22.29
N ASP A 154 -8.40 35.81 -22.10
CA ASP A 154 -7.20 36.14 -22.88
C ASP A 154 -6.19 34.96 -22.80
N PRO A 155 -5.80 34.34 -23.93
CA PRO A 155 -4.99 33.12 -23.94
C PRO A 155 -3.67 33.21 -23.19
N ARG A 156 -3.14 34.41 -22.97
CA ARG A 156 -1.90 34.63 -22.19
C ARG A 156 -2.02 34.21 -20.72
N TYR A 157 -3.24 34.16 -20.20
CA TYR A 157 -3.53 33.74 -18.83
C TYR A 157 -3.85 32.25 -18.73
N VAL A 158 -4.11 31.58 -19.85
CA VAL A 158 -4.44 30.15 -19.90
C VAL A 158 -3.15 29.36 -20.00
N VAL A 159 -2.59 28.99 -18.84
CA VAL A 159 -1.32 28.27 -18.76
C VAL A 159 -1.46 26.83 -18.26
N ASN A 160 -2.56 26.45 -17.60
CA ASN A 160 -2.81 25.07 -17.20
C ASN A 160 -4.24 24.65 -17.55
N ILE A 161 -4.42 23.58 -18.34
CA ILE A 161 -5.75 23.07 -18.71
C ILE A 161 -5.79 21.55 -18.62
N PHE A 162 -6.87 21.00 -18.04
CA PHE A 162 -7.08 19.58 -17.81
C PHE A 162 -8.49 19.22 -18.24
N LEU A 163 -8.61 18.68 -19.45
CA LEU A 163 -9.91 18.35 -20.04
C LEU A 163 -10.24 16.88 -19.78
N SER A 164 -11.48 16.62 -19.42
CA SER A 164 -12.03 15.27 -19.23
C SER A 164 -13.26 15.07 -20.11
N CYS A 165 -13.39 13.89 -20.71
CA CYS A 165 -14.55 13.52 -21.51
C CYS A 165 -14.92 12.06 -21.27
N GLU A 166 -16.20 11.70 -21.39
CA GLU A 166 -16.67 10.32 -21.37
C GLU A 166 -16.77 9.78 -22.81
N GLY A 167 -15.65 9.65 -23.51
CA GLY A 167 -15.59 8.99 -24.81
C GLY A 167 -15.95 9.85 -26.03
N GLY A 168 -15.77 11.17 -25.97
CA GLY A 168 -15.86 12.07 -27.14
C GLY A 168 -14.51 12.36 -27.80
N PRO A 169 -14.49 13.02 -28.98
CA PRO A 169 -13.26 13.45 -29.62
C PRO A 169 -12.65 14.67 -28.91
N LEU A 170 -11.32 14.78 -28.97
CA LEU A 170 -10.53 15.89 -28.48
C LEU A 170 -10.84 17.12 -29.35
N PRO A 171 -11.36 18.21 -28.77
CA PRO A 171 -11.59 19.44 -29.51
C PRO A 171 -10.27 20.06 -29.99
N GLU A 172 -10.07 20.12 -31.32
CA GLU A 172 -8.86 20.70 -31.93
C GLU A 172 -8.60 22.16 -31.53
N THR A 173 -9.61 22.87 -31.05
CA THR A 173 -9.48 24.24 -30.56
C THR A 173 -8.55 24.36 -29.34
N VAL A 174 -8.28 23.28 -28.61
CA VAL A 174 -7.29 23.26 -27.50
C VAL A 174 -5.90 23.69 -27.99
N PHE A 175 -5.53 23.37 -29.24
CA PHE A 175 -4.24 23.73 -29.83
C PHE A 175 -4.10 25.23 -30.17
N SER A 176 -5.14 26.04 -29.94
CA SER A 176 -5.04 27.51 -30.01
C SER A 176 -4.46 28.15 -28.73
N LEU A 177 -4.41 27.39 -27.63
CA LEU A 177 -3.89 27.85 -26.34
C LEU A 177 -2.36 27.75 -26.29
N VAL A 178 -1.66 28.64 -26.99
CA VAL A 178 -0.20 28.55 -27.22
C VAL A 178 0.69 28.83 -25.99
N HIS A 179 0.10 29.28 -24.88
CA HIS A 179 0.81 29.64 -23.65
C HIS A 179 0.78 28.55 -22.57
N LEU A 180 0.30 27.35 -22.91
CA LEU A 180 0.20 26.24 -21.96
C LEU A 180 1.58 25.83 -21.43
N ARG A 181 1.63 25.68 -20.11
CA ARG A 181 2.68 25.04 -19.31
C ARG A 181 2.25 23.65 -18.86
N GLU A 182 0.95 23.44 -18.64
CA GLU A 182 0.39 22.13 -18.29
C GLU A 182 -0.83 21.80 -19.15
N LEU A 183 -0.84 20.57 -19.66
CA LEU A 183 -1.96 20.01 -20.44
C LEU A 183 -2.29 18.61 -19.93
N GLY A 184 -3.51 18.41 -19.45
CA GLY A 184 -4.06 17.10 -19.11
C GLY A 184 -5.23 16.75 -20.02
N LEU A 185 -5.24 15.53 -20.56
CA LEU A 185 -6.33 15.00 -21.39
C LEU A 185 -6.78 13.65 -20.83
N HIS A 186 -8.07 13.55 -20.46
CA HIS A 186 -8.65 12.35 -19.85
C HIS A 186 -9.88 11.84 -20.60
N GLY A 187 -9.92 10.54 -20.90
CA GLY A 187 -11.14 9.83 -21.32
C GLY A 187 -11.65 10.11 -22.74
N PHE A 188 -10.88 10.83 -23.58
CA PHE A 188 -11.24 11.00 -24.99
C PHE A 188 -11.10 9.68 -25.77
N SER A 189 -12.04 9.42 -26.68
CA SER A 189 -12.12 8.16 -27.44
C SER A 189 -11.31 8.16 -28.73
N ASP A 190 -10.56 9.21 -29.03
CA ASP A 190 -9.78 9.27 -30.26
C ASP A 190 -8.72 8.17 -30.30
N THR A 191 -8.71 7.45 -31.42
CA THR A 191 -7.66 6.46 -31.71
C THR A 191 -6.31 7.13 -32.01
N HIS A 192 -6.34 8.41 -32.40
CA HIS A 192 -5.16 9.18 -32.78
C HIS A 192 -5.20 10.58 -32.18
N LEU A 193 -4.12 10.96 -31.50
CA LEU A 193 -3.90 12.35 -31.11
C LEU A 193 -3.52 13.18 -32.35
N PRO A 194 -4.03 14.41 -32.49
CA PRO A 194 -3.60 15.32 -33.55
C PRO A 194 -2.09 15.58 -33.48
N ASP A 195 -1.43 15.59 -34.65
CA ASP A 195 0.00 15.87 -34.77
C ASP A 195 0.26 17.39 -34.74
N ARG A 196 0.00 18.01 -33.59
CA ARG A 196 0.02 19.47 -33.38
C ARG A 196 0.64 19.90 -32.04
N PHE A 197 1.40 19.03 -31.39
CA PHE A 197 2.02 19.34 -30.10
C PHE A 197 3.10 20.42 -30.19
N ASP A 198 3.60 20.71 -31.39
CA ASP A 198 4.45 21.87 -31.69
C ASP A 198 3.80 23.22 -31.38
N ALA A 199 2.47 23.26 -31.20
CA ALA A 199 1.73 24.44 -30.76
C ALA A 199 2.04 24.88 -29.32
N PHE A 200 2.69 24.04 -28.50
CA PHE A 200 2.91 24.29 -27.07
C PHE A 200 4.41 24.43 -26.71
N PRO A 201 5.12 25.47 -27.19
CA PRO A 201 6.56 25.60 -26.99
C PRO A 201 7.00 25.83 -25.53
N GLN A 202 6.06 26.12 -24.63
CA GLN A 202 6.28 26.37 -23.20
C GLN A 202 5.77 25.22 -22.30
N LEU A 203 5.31 24.11 -22.90
CA LEU A 203 4.72 23.01 -22.14
C LEU A 203 5.79 22.33 -21.28
N LYS A 204 5.47 22.19 -20.00
CA LYS A 204 6.31 21.56 -18.98
C LYS A 204 5.74 20.25 -18.47
N ARG A 205 4.41 20.08 -18.47
CA ARG A 205 3.74 18.85 -18.04
C ARG A 205 2.68 18.45 -19.04
N LEU A 206 2.70 17.18 -19.44
CA LEU A 206 1.71 16.58 -20.31
C LEU A 206 1.22 15.28 -19.68
N THR A 207 -0.08 15.20 -19.41
CA THR A 207 -0.74 13.99 -18.90
C THR A 207 -1.80 13.51 -19.89
N LEU A 208 -1.69 12.25 -20.31
CA LEU A 208 -2.59 11.59 -21.25
C LEU A 208 -3.16 10.34 -20.58
N GLN A 209 -4.42 10.36 -20.17
CA GLN A 209 -5.00 9.30 -19.35
C GLN A 209 -6.29 8.74 -19.94
N GLY A 210 -6.46 7.41 -19.96
CA GLY A 210 -7.73 6.80 -20.38
C GLY A 210 -8.09 7.07 -21.85
N LEU A 211 -7.09 7.34 -22.69
CA LEU A 211 -7.26 7.59 -24.13
C LEU A 211 -7.15 6.29 -24.92
N SER A 212 -7.82 6.21 -26.06
CA SER A 212 -7.79 5.03 -26.95
C SER A 212 -6.58 5.03 -27.92
N VAL A 213 -5.45 5.60 -27.50
CA VAL A 213 -4.28 5.87 -28.35
C VAL A 213 -3.26 4.72 -28.30
N THR A 214 -2.81 4.27 -29.47
CA THR A 214 -1.80 3.19 -29.60
C THR A 214 -0.39 3.72 -29.88
N THR A 215 -0.27 4.96 -30.35
CA THR A 215 1.00 5.64 -30.64
C THR A 215 0.93 7.11 -30.24
N LEU A 216 2.08 7.70 -29.92
CA LEU A 216 2.24 9.13 -29.69
C LEU A 216 2.57 9.86 -31.00
N PRO A 217 2.01 11.06 -31.25
CA PRO A 217 2.30 11.81 -32.47
C PRO A 217 3.76 12.31 -32.51
N PRO A 218 4.42 12.35 -33.68
CA PRO A 218 5.82 12.76 -33.80
C PRO A 218 6.11 14.16 -33.23
N THR A 219 5.16 15.10 -33.33
CA THR A 219 5.29 16.45 -32.77
C THR A 219 5.46 16.50 -31.26
N ILE A 220 5.20 15.42 -30.50
CA ILE A 220 5.56 15.39 -29.06
C ILE A 220 7.05 15.65 -28.86
N SER A 221 7.91 15.15 -29.75
CA SER A 221 9.36 15.36 -29.68
C SER A 221 9.79 16.84 -29.79
N SER A 222 8.89 17.74 -30.22
CA SER A 222 9.15 19.18 -30.29
C SER A 222 9.06 19.89 -28.93
N LEU A 223 8.54 19.24 -27.88
CA LEU A 223 8.31 19.82 -26.56
C LEU A 223 9.61 19.93 -25.74
N GLN A 224 10.50 20.83 -26.14
CA GLN A 224 11.85 20.96 -25.57
C GLN A 224 11.87 21.39 -24.09
N GLN A 225 10.78 21.96 -23.58
CA GLN A 225 10.63 22.36 -22.17
C GLN A 225 9.86 21.33 -21.33
N LEU A 226 9.44 20.20 -21.91
CA LEU A 226 8.66 19.20 -21.21
C LEU A 226 9.51 18.56 -20.12
N GLU A 227 9.08 18.68 -18.86
CA GLU A 227 9.76 18.13 -17.69
C GLU A 227 9.09 16.81 -17.24
N LEU A 228 7.77 16.68 -17.44
CA LEU A 228 6.97 15.52 -17.10
C LEU A 228 6.09 15.08 -18.27
N LEU A 229 6.18 13.80 -18.62
CA LEU A 229 5.27 13.13 -19.54
C LEU A 229 4.66 11.93 -18.82
N GLU A 230 3.34 11.93 -18.69
CA GLU A 230 2.57 10.82 -18.13
C GLU A 230 1.58 10.31 -19.15
N VAL A 231 1.64 9.00 -19.43
CA VAL A 231 0.73 8.28 -20.30
C VAL A 231 0.23 7.07 -19.54
N SER A 232 -1.05 7.02 -19.17
CA SER A 232 -1.58 5.95 -18.32
C SER A 232 -2.98 5.51 -18.73
N GLY A 233 -3.28 4.22 -18.61
CA GLY A 233 -4.57 3.67 -19.02
C GLY A 233 -4.85 3.89 -20.51
N THR A 234 -3.80 3.88 -21.33
CA THR A 234 -3.89 3.93 -22.79
C THR A 234 -3.32 2.64 -23.38
N PRO A 235 -3.86 2.11 -24.49
CA PRO A 235 -3.34 0.91 -25.13
C PRO A 235 -2.06 1.21 -25.94
N LEU A 236 -1.13 2.01 -25.41
CA LEU A 236 0.08 2.44 -26.10
C LEU A 236 1.01 1.24 -26.35
N GLU A 237 1.23 0.90 -27.61
CA GLU A 237 1.99 -0.32 -28.00
C GLU A 237 3.48 -0.04 -28.20
N HIS A 238 3.83 1.19 -28.61
CA HIS A 238 5.18 1.59 -28.98
C HIS A 238 5.53 3.01 -28.53
N LEU A 239 6.79 3.19 -28.11
CA LEU A 239 7.44 4.49 -27.99
C LEU A 239 8.40 4.67 -29.18
N ALA A 240 8.31 5.82 -29.84
CA ALA A 240 9.20 6.14 -30.97
C ALA A 240 10.58 6.61 -30.47
N PRO A 241 11.69 6.35 -31.20
CA PRO A 241 13.03 6.79 -30.84
C PRO A 241 13.17 8.30 -30.58
N GLU A 242 12.33 9.11 -31.25
CA GLU A 242 12.28 10.57 -31.12
C GLU A 242 11.90 11.04 -29.70
N ILE A 243 11.44 10.14 -28.82
CA ILE A 243 11.28 10.44 -27.39
C ILE A 243 12.56 11.02 -26.77
N ALA A 244 13.73 10.59 -27.26
CA ALA A 244 15.04 11.08 -26.82
C ALA A 244 15.29 12.56 -27.13
N HIS A 245 14.50 13.18 -28.01
CA HIS A 245 14.57 14.60 -28.32
C HIS A 245 13.90 15.48 -27.26
N LEU A 246 13.19 14.90 -26.29
CA LEU A 246 12.63 15.62 -25.14
C LEU A 246 13.75 15.96 -24.14
N ILE A 247 14.64 16.89 -24.51
CA ILE A 247 15.84 17.20 -23.75
C ILE A 247 15.55 17.75 -22.34
N GLY A 248 14.36 18.30 -22.10
CA GLY A 248 13.93 18.79 -20.79
C GLY A 248 13.37 17.72 -19.86
N LEU A 249 13.11 16.51 -20.36
CA LEU A 249 12.31 15.51 -19.66
C LEU A 249 13.07 14.94 -18.47
N LYS A 250 12.41 14.96 -17.30
CA LYS A 250 12.92 14.47 -16.02
C LYS A 250 12.12 13.27 -15.51
N TRP A 251 10.81 13.29 -15.72
CA TRP A 251 9.90 12.23 -15.30
C TRP A 251 9.12 11.72 -16.51
N LEU A 252 9.26 10.41 -16.76
CA LEU A 252 8.48 9.71 -17.76
C LEU A 252 7.70 8.59 -17.07
N THR A 253 6.39 8.60 -17.22
CA THR A 253 5.51 7.50 -16.81
C THR A 253 4.76 7.00 -18.04
N VAL A 254 4.84 5.70 -18.30
CA VAL A 254 4.08 5.05 -19.37
C VAL A 254 3.52 3.73 -18.84
N HIS A 255 2.21 3.72 -18.58
CA HIS A 255 1.43 2.52 -18.23
C HIS A 255 0.47 2.22 -19.38
N GLY A 256 0.87 1.29 -20.25
CA GLY A 256 0.10 0.91 -21.42
C GLY A 256 0.36 -0.53 -21.80
N GLU A 257 0.65 -0.78 -23.08
CA GLU A 257 0.77 -2.13 -23.63
C GLU A 257 2.14 -2.36 -24.30
N LEU A 258 3.16 -1.63 -23.82
CA LEU A 258 4.50 -1.66 -24.42
C LEU A 258 5.09 -3.07 -24.39
N THR A 259 5.49 -3.58 -25.55
CA THR A 259 6.20 -4.87 -25.67
C THR A 259 7.72 -4.71 -25.67
N SER A 260 8.20 -3.51 -26.02
CA SER A 260 9.60 -3.10 -26.00
C SER A 260 9.71 -1.58 -25.85
N VAL A 261 10.90 -1.09 -25.54
CA VAL A 261 11.26 0.34 -25.56
C VAL A 261 12.45 0.55 -26.49
N PRO A 262 12.56 1.71 -27.18
CA PRO A 262 13.70 2.02 -28.03
C PRO A 262 14.98 2.20 -27.21
N ASP A 263 16.14 1.88 -27.80
CA ASP A 263 17.46 2.10 -27.19
C ASP A 263 17.65 3.57 -26.77
N GLU A 264 17.11 4.47 -27.60
CA GLU A 264 17.19 5.92 -27.47
C GLU A 264 16.50 6.47 -26.23
N LEU A 265 15.54 5.74 -25.65
CA LEU A 265 14.89 6.13 -24.40
C LEU A 265 15.92 6.43 -23.30
N PHE A 266 17.00 5.65 -23.24
CA PHE A 266 18.04 5.78 -22.23
C PHE A 266 19.13 6.80 -22.58
N PHE A 267 18.98 7.53 -23.69
CA PHE A 267 19.80 8.69 -24.06
C PHE A 267 19.19 10.02 -23.65
N LEU A 268 18.01 10.02 -23.02
CA LEU A 268 17.41 11.22 -22.42
C LEU A 268 18.41 11.87 -21.43
N PRO A 269 18.83 13.13 -21.68
CA PRO A 269 19.97 13.71 -20.97
C PRO A 269 19.66 14.06 -19.51
N ASN A 270 18.38 14.31 -19.19
CA ASN A 270 17.93 14.80 -17.90
C ASN A 270 16.88 13.89 -17.24
N ALA A 271 16.57 12.72 -17.81
CA ALA A 271 15.56 11.82 -17.26
C ALA A 271 16.06 11.20 -15.95
N GLU A 272 15.45 11.58 -14.83
CA GLU A 272 15.81 11.13 -13.49
C GLU A 272 15.03 9.89 -13.06
N THR A 273 13.76 9.81 -13.48
CA THR A 273 12.84 8.73 -13.17
C THR A 273 12.11 8.26 -14.41
N ILE A 274 12.12 6.95 -14.66
CA ILE A 274 11.35 6.29 -15.71
C ILE A 274 10.45 5.23 -15.07
N ASP A 275 9.15 5.38 -15.20
CA ASP A 275 8.15 4.42 -14.75
C ASP A 275 7.51 3.74 -15.96
N LEU A 276 7.75 2.42 -16.09
CA LEU A 276 7.22 1.55 -17.13
C LEU A 276 6.44 0.38 -16.51
N GLN A 277 5.84 0.59 -15.33
CA GLN A 277 5.03 -0.44 -14.70
C GLN A 277 3.82 -0.82 -15.55
N TYR A 278 3.29 -2.02 -15.32
CA TYR A 278 2.06 -2.51 -15.94
C TYR A 278 2.08 -2.44 -17.47
N ASN A 279 3.17 -2.92 -18.08
CA ASN A 279 3.31 -3.09 -19.54
C ASN A 279 3.54 -4.58 -19.88
N LYS A 280 3.88 -4.88 -21.14
CA LYS A 280 4.16 -6.23 -21.64
C LYS A 280 5.65 -6.43 -21.98
N LEU A 281 6.56 -5.70 -21.32
CA LEU A 281 7.98 -5.75 -21.62
C LEU A 281 8.57 -7.14 -21.30
N GLN A 282 9.29 -7.72 -22.26
CA GLN A 282 9.98 -9.01 -22.06
C GLN A 282 11.50 -8.86 -21.83
N SER A 283 12.05 -7.70 -22.17
CA SER A 283 13.46 -7.33 -22.01
C SER A 283 13.62 -5.81 -22.01
N LEU A 284 14.80 -5.33 -21.62
CA LEU A 284 15.24 -3.94 -21.80
C LEU A 284 16.54 -3.93 -22.61
N PRO A 285 16.82 -2.85 -23.36
CA PRO A 285 18.09 -2.71 -24.05
C PRO A 285 19.26 -2.52 -23.07
N GLU A 286 20.45 -2.99 -23.44
CA GLU A 286 21.68 -2.82 -22.64
C GLU A 286 22.09 -1.33 -22.47
N THR A 287 21.51 -0.43 -23.26
CA THR A 287 21.69 1.02 -23.13
C THR A 287 21.11 1.57 -21.84
N VAL A 288 20.25 0.84 -21.10
CA VAL A 288 19.67 1.30 -19.83
C VAL A 288 20.73 1.76 -18.82
N GLY A 289 21.81 1.00 -18.65
CA GLY A 289 22.90 1.38 -17.75
C GLY A 289 23.93 2.34 -18.35
N THR A 290 23.61 2.98 -19.47
CA THR A 290 24.38 4.09 -20.06
C THR A 290 23.79 5.46 -19.75
N SER A 291 22.53 5.52 -19.30
CA SER A 291 21.90 6.77 -18.88
C SER A 291 22.68 7.39 -17.72
N LYS A 292 23.00 8.68 -17.84
CA LYS A 292 23.79 9.42 -16.84
C LYS A 292 22.92 10.08 -15.77
N ALA A 293 21.67 10.39 -16.10
CA ALA A 293 20.73 11.08 -15.22
C ALA A 293 19.77 10.11 -14.51
N LEU A 294 19.52 8.93 -15.08
CA LEU A 294 18.53 8.00 -14.55
C LEU A 294 18.96 7.47 -13.18
N THR A 295 18.19 7.82 -12.15
CA THR A 295 18.42 7.36 -10.78
C THR A 295 17.43 6.29 -10.36
N ARG A 296 16.22 6.32 -10.92
CA ARG A 296 15.12 5.42 -10.57
C ARG A 296 14.43 4.87 -11.82
N ILE A 297 14.20 3.56 -11.84
CA ILE A 297 13.39 2.90 -12.86
C ILE A 297 12.39 1.93 -12.22
N CYS A 298 11.12 2.06 -12.60
CA CYS A 298 10.03 1.19 -12.15
C CYS A 298 9.57 0.28 -13.29
N LEU A 299 9.56 -1.03 -13.03
CA LEU A 299 9.41 -2.09 -14.04
C LEU A 299 8.48 -3.23 -13.58
N LYS A 300 7.77 -3.06 -12.46
CA LYS A 300 6.81 -4.04 -11.93
C LYS A 300 5.67 -4.32 -12.92
N GLY A 301 5.03 -5.48 -12.79
CA GLY A 301 3.90 -5.84 -13.66
C GLY A 301 4.26 -6.00 -15.14
N ASN A 302 5.46 -6.50 -15.43
CA ASN A 302 5.93 -6.79 -16.79
C ASN A 302 6.17 -8.30 -16.98
N GLN A 303 6.63 -8.71 -18.16
CA GLN A 303 6.80 -10.12 -18.54
C GLN A 303 8.28 -10.47 -18.82
N PHE A 304 9.19 -9.93 -18.01
CA PHE A 304 10.64 -10.06 -18.21
C PHE A 304 11.09 -11.52 -18.21
N LYS A 305 11.72 -11.92 -19.31
CA LYS A 305 12.44 -13.20 -19.44
C LYS A 305 13.95 -13.01 -19.29
N GLN A 306 14.43 -11.81 -19.60
CA GLN A 306 15.83 -11.39 -19.49
C GLN A 306 15.87 -9.94 -19.04
N LEU A 307 16.89 -9.58 -18.27
CA LEU A 307 17.20 -8.20 -17.93
C LEU A 307 18.66 -7.91 -18.32
N PRO A 308 18.97 -6.72 -18.83
CA PRO A 308 20.32 -6.36 -19.23
C PRO A 308 21.24 -6.30 -18.01
N THR A 309 22.48 -6.73 -18.19
CA THR A 309 23.46 -6.75 -17.08
C THR A 309 23.79 -5.35 -16.58
N THR A 310 23.67 -4.34 -17.43
CA THR A 310 23.93 -2.94 -17.10
C THR A 310 22.85 -2.30 -16.22
N LEU A 311 21.68 -2.95 -16.02
CA LEU A 311 20.61 -2.47 -15.14
C LEU A 311 21.09 -2.28 -13.69
N ASN A 312 22.10 -3.05 -13.27
CA ASN A 312 22.72 -2.94 -11.94
C ASN A 312 23.42 -1.60 -11.69
N ARG A 313 23.61 -0.75 -12.72
CA ARG A 313 24.20 0.58 -12.61
C ARG A 313 23.19 1.65 -12.16
N ILE A 314 21.90 1.36 -12.27
CA ILE A 314 20.84 2.26 -11.82
C ILE A 314 20.67 2.09 -10.30
N LYS A 315 20.58 3.21 -9.58
CA LYS A 315 20.57 3.23 -8.11
C LYS A 315 19.32 2.58 -7.53
N ASP A 316 18.15 2.93 -8.07
CA ASP A 316 16.85 2.47 -7.60
C ASP A 316 16.12 1.73 -8.73
N VAL A 317 16.07 0.40 -8.65
CA VAL A 317 15.43 -0.46 -9.66
C VAL A 317 14.31 -1.23 -8.99
N GLU A 318 13.07 -0.84 -9.28
CA GLU A 318 11.88 -1.54 -8.83
C GLU A 318 11.43 -2.56 -9.87
N ILE A 319 11.58 -3.84 -9.57
CA ILE A 319 11.09 -4.97 -10.35
C ILE A 319 10.45 -5.99 -9.42
N GLU A 320 9.68 -6.92 -9.97
CA GLU A 320 9.12 -8.03 -9.20
C GLU A 320 10.24 -8.87 -8.55
N PRO A 321 10.07 -9.33 -7.29
CA PRO A 321 11.08 -10.13 -6.58
C PRO A 321 11.56 -11.36 -7.37
N ARG A 322 10.65 -12.08 -8.03
CA ARG A 322 10.95 -13.27 -8.86
C ARG A 322 11.89 -12.98 -10.04
N VAL A 323 11.91 -11.74 -10.52
CA VAL A 323 12.70 -11.30 -11.68
C VAL A 323 14.08 -10.76 -11.24
N LYS A 324 14.29 -10.44 -9.95
CA LYS A 324 15.58 -9.95 -9.41
C LYS A 324 16.73 -10.91 -9.74
N ALA A 325 16.45 -12.21 -9.77
CA ALA A 325 17.41 -13.26 -10.13
C ALA A 325 18.05 -13.10 -11.53
N LEU A 326 17.42 -12.36 -12.45
CA LEU A 326 17.89 -12.25 -13.84
C LEU A 326 19.16 -11.39 -14.00
N TYR A 327 19.45 -10.47 -13.07
CA TYR A 327 20.60 -9.55 -13.17
C TYR A 327 21.34 -9.29 -11.85
N LYS A 328 20.82 -9.79 -10.72
CA LYS A 328 21.50 -9.74 -9.41
C LYS A 328 21.92 -11.14 -9.00
N ASP A 329 23.11 -11.25 -8.42
CA ASP A 329 23.52 -12.49 -7.74
C ASP A 329 22.69 -12.62 -6.46
N ILE A 330 21.70 -13.50 -6.52
CA ILE A 330 20.83 -13.85 -5.40
C ILE A 330 21.24 -15.20 -4.79
N THR A 331 22.45 -15.71 -5.03
CA THR A 331 22.81 -17.06 -4.59
C THR A 331 22.82 -17.16 -3.05
N TYR A 332 22.04 -18.09 -2.50
CA TYR A 332 22.15 -18.44 -1.08
C TYR A 332 23.33 -19.39 -0.81
N PRO A 333 24.27 -19.03 0.10
CA PRO A 333 25.51 -19.78 0.34
C PRO A 333 25.32 -20.94 1.34
N SER A 334 24.50 -21.94 0.99
CA SER A 334 24.31 -23.14 1.81
C SER A 334 25.52 -24.09 1.76
N LYS A 335 25.78 -24.81 2.87
CA LYS A 335 26.71 -25.96 2.89
C LYS A 335 26.14 -27.19 2.17
N SER A 336 24.83 -27.26 1.98
CA SER A 336 24.17 -28.33 1.23
C SER A 336 24.11 -28.01 -0.26
N THR A 337 24.50 -28.98 -1.09
CA THR A 337 24.39 -28.92 -2.56
C THR A 337 23.18 -29.70 -3.09
N ARG A 338 22.35 -30.26 -2.21
CA ARG A 338 21.16 -31.03 -2.61
C ARG A 338 20.09 -30.10 -3.15
N SER A 339 19.39 -30.56 -4.19
CA SER A 339 18.22 -29.86 -4.70
C SER A 339 17.10 -29.83 -3.65
N ILE A 340 16.32 -28.76 -3.66
CA ILE A 340 15.13 -28.65 -2.82
C ILE A 340 14.01 -29.48 -3.44
N GLU A 341 13.30 -30.23 -2.61
CA GLU A 341 12.07 -30.94 -2.98
C GLU A 341 10.87 -30.17 -2.42
N PRO A 342 10.18 -29.31 -3.19
CA PRO A 342 9.20 -28.37 -2.62
C PRO A 342 8.02 -29.05 -1.92
N HIS A 343 7.56 -30.17 -2.46
CA HIS A 343 6.35 -30.90 -2.04
C HIS A 343 6.39 -31.49 -0.62
N ILE A 344 7.55 -31.53 0.04
CA ILE A 344 7.64 -31.95 1.45
C ILE A 344 7.42 -30.79 2.43
N TYR A 345 7.50 -29.55 1.93
CA TYR A 345 7.34 -28.31 2.70
C TYR A 345 5.98 -27.64 2.43
N THR A 346 5.50 -27.74 1.19
CA THR A 346 4.24 -27.15 0.71
C THR A 346 3.29 -28.21 0.22
N GLY A 347 1.98 -27.96 0.33
CA GLY A 347 0.94 -28.92 0.02
C GLY A 347 0.65 -29.88 1.18
N VAL A 348 -0.50 -30.54 1.11
CA VAL A 348 -0.88 -31.60 2.04
C VAL A 348 -0.63 -32.96 1.38
N THR A 349 0.32 -33.72 1.91
CA THR A 349 0.71 -35.04 1.39
C THR A 349 0.59 -36.12 2.46
N GLY A 350 0.30 -37.35 2.02
CA GLY A 350 0.11 -38.55 2.85
C GLY A 350 -1.36 -38.83 3.19
N ASP A 351 -1.75 -40.11 3.14
CA ASP A 351 -3.16 -40.55 3.18
C ASP A 351 -3.95 -40.06 4.40
N GLU A 352 -3.33 -40.08 5.58
CA GLU A 352 -3.99 -39.63 6.82
C GLU A 352 -4.19 -38.12 6.86
N ALA A 353 -3.16 -37.35 6.49
CA ALA A 353 -3.22 -35.89 6.47
C ALA A 353 -4.21 -35.40 5.41
N LEU A 354 -4.18 -36.00 4.22
CA LEU A 354 -5.14 -35.74 3.15
C LEU A 354 -6.57 -35.98 3.60
N ARG A 355 -6.85 -37.13 4.23
CA ARG A 355 -8.20 -37.46 4.68
C ARG A 355 -8.73 -36.47 5.73
N ARG A 356 -7.87 -36.06 6.68
CA ARG A 356 -8.24 -35.06 7.69
C ARG A 356 -8.50 -33.69 7.06
N PHE A 357 -7.62 -33.25 6.16
CA PHE A 357 -7.78 -31.95 5.52
C PHE A 357 -8.97 -31.92 4.56
N ASP A 358 -9.24 -33.00 3.83
CA ASP A 358 -10.44 -33.15 3.00
C ASP A 358 -11.74 -33.05 3.83
N ALA A 359 -11.73 -33.55 5.08
CA ALA A 359 -12.85 -33.38 5.99
C ALA A 359 -13.07 -31.91 6.38
N GLU A 360 -12.00 -31.15 6.65
CA GLU A 360 -12.10 -29.71 6.94
C GLU A 360 -12.58 -28.91 5.71
N ILE A 361 -12.05 -29.19 4.52
CA ILE A 361 -12.51 -28.58 3.25
C ILE A 361 -14.00 -28.86 3.04
N SER A 362 -14.43 -30.10 3.27
CA SER A 362 -15.84 -30.50 3.11
C SER A 362 -16.74 -29.80 4.13
N LYS A 363 -16.29 -29.71 5.38
CA LYS A 363 -17.00 -29.02 6.47
C LYS A 363 -17.16 -27.52 6.19
N ALA A 364 -16.17 -26.90 5.57
CA ALA A 364 -16.21 -25.51 5.14
C ALA A 364 -17.04 -25.26 3.86
N GLY A 365 -17.56 -26.31 3.20
CA GLY A 365 -18.32 -26.18 1.95
C GLY A 365 -17.44 -25.89 0.72
N LEU A 366 -16.13 -26.13 0.81
CA LEU A 366 -15.14 -25.77 -0.20
C LEU A 366 -14.73 -26.94 -1.12
N ALA A 367 -15.50 -28.02 -1.16
CA ALA A 367 -15.16 -29.23 -1.91
C ALA A 367 -14.92 -28.99 -3.40
N SER A 368 -15.61 -28.02 -4.00
CA SER A 368 -15.43 -27.62 -5.41
C SER A 368 -14.07 -26.96 -5.70
N PHE A 369 -13.43 -26.39 -4.68
CA PHE A 369 -12.13 -25.68 -4.76
C PHE A 369 -10.98 -26.50 -4.17
N ARG A 370 -11.22 -27.80 -3.95
CA ARG A 370 -10.30 -28.70 -3.24
C ARG A 370 -8.90 -28.71 -3.85
N SER A 371 -8.80 -28.71 -5.19
CA SER A 371 -7.52 -28.84 -5.89
C SER A 371 -6.62 -27.62 -5.64
N GLU A 372 -7.21 -26.43 -5.75
CA GLU A 372 -6.55 -25.14 -5.57
C GLU A 372 -6.10 -24.96 -4.11
N ILE A 373 -6.97 -25.33 -3.16
CA ILE A 373 -6.68 -25.28 -1.72
C ILE A 373 -5.53 -26.25 -1.36
N LEU A 374 -5.57 -27.49 -1.86
CA LEU A 374 -4.56 -28.51 -1.55
C LEU A 374 -3.15 -28.15 -2.02
N LEU A 375 -3.04 -27.51 -3.19
CA LEU A 375 -1.76 -27.09 -3.77
C LEU A 375 -1.08 -26.00 -2.93
N SER A 376 -1.88 -25.15 -2.28
CA SER A 376 -1.39 -23.95 -1.60
C SER A 376 -1.32 -24.10 -0.08
N ALA A 377 -2.07 -25.04 0.52
CA ALA A 377 -2.03 -25.26 1.95
C ALA A 377 -0.67 -25.82 2.43
N ARG A 378 -0.26 -25.48 3.65
CA ARG A 378 0.92 -26.04 4.31
C ARG A 378 0.51 -27.00 5.41
N ARG A 379 1.08 -28.21 5.40
CA ARG A 379 1.04 -29.08 6.58
C ARG A 379 1.84 -28.42 7.70
N SER A 380 1.16 -28.08 8.80
CA SER A 380 1.69 -27.23 9.87
C SER A 380 1.64 -27.97 11.22
N VAL A 381 2.38 -27.47 12.21
CA VAL A 381 2.25 -27.94 13.59
C VAL A 381 1.73 -26.79 14.44
N ARG A 382 0.64 -27.04 15.16
CA ARG A 382 0.13 -26.14 16.20
C ARG A 382 0.77 -26.50 17.53
N LEU A 383 1.22 -25.48 18.26
CA LEU A 383 1.84 -25.59 19.57
C LEU A 383 0.95 -24.83 20.57
N THR A 384 0.15 -25.58 21.31
CA THR A 384 -0.86 -25.04 22.23
C THR A 384 -0.29 -24.93 23.64
N LEU A 385 -0.33 -23.74 24.22
CA LEU A 385 0.11 -23.50 25.60
C LEU A 385 -0.79 -24.22 26.59
N THR A 386 -0.19 -24.89 27.58
CA THR A 386 -0.90 -25.61 28.64
C THR A 386 -0.71 -24.92 29.99
N ASP A 387 0.06 -25.55 30.89
CA ASP A 387 0.32 -25.09 32.25
C ASP A 387 1.56 -24.18 32.28
N GLU A 388 1.66 -23.36 33.33
CA GLU A 388 2.88 -22.60 33.61
C GLU A 388 4.09 -23.52 33.72
N GLU A 389 5.24 -23.01 33.29
CA GLU A 389 6.49 -23.75 33.35
C GLU A 389 7.02 -23.82 34.79
N ASP A 390 7.32 -25.05 35.24
CA ASP A 390 7.85 -25.34 36.58
C ASP A 390 9.34 -25.76 36.56
N HIS A 391 9.91 -25.92 35.36
CA HIS A 391 11.28 -26.34 35.09
C HIS A 391 11.64 -27.72 35.67
N ILE A 392 10.65 -28.56 36.00
CA ILE A 392 10.91 -29.91 36.53
C ILE A 392 11.35 -30.86 35.41
N ARG A 393 10.70 -30.79 34.24
CA ARG A 393 11.04 -31.60 33.07
C ARG A 393 11.97 -30.84 32.13
N LEU A 394 13.26 -31.13 32.20
CA LEU A 394 14.25 -30.53 31.30
C LEU A 394 14.03 -30.93 29.84
N GLY A 395 14.20 -29.98 28.94
CA GLY A 395 14.11 -30.17 27.49
C GLY A 395 12.70 -30.34 26.95
N ASN A 396 11.66 -30.08 27.75
CA ASN A 396 10.29 -30.04 27.26
C ASN A 396 10.07 -28.87 26.30
N THR A 397 9.06 -28.97 25.43
CA THR A 397 8.62 -27.84 24.61
C THR A 397 7.97 -26.77 25.50
N ARG A 398 8.47 -25.53 25.39
CA ARG A 398 7.94 -24.36 26.11
C ARG A 398 8.20 -23.04 25.39
N PHE A 399 7.43 -22.04 25.77
CA PHE A 399 7.51 -20.66 25.31
C PHE A 399 7.63 -19.74 26.51
N GLY A 400 8.53 -18.77 26.45
CA GLY A 400 8.94 -17.96 27.58
C GLY A 400 9.73 -18.75 28.63
N GLY A 401 9.98 -18.11 29.77
CA GLY A 401 10.83 -18.63 30.84
C GLY A 401 12.32 -18.52 30.50
N THR A 402 13.09 -19.56 30.85
CA THR A 402 14.54 -19.63 30.58
C THR A 402 14.91 -20.93 29.87
N PRO A 403 16.03 -20.97 29.13
CA PRO A 403 16.41 -22.15 28.33
C PRO A 403 17.03 -23.27 29.18
N ASP A 404 16.79 -24.52 28.77
CA ASP A 404 17.57 -25.69 29.21
C ASP A 404 18.73 -25.95 28.24
N LEU A 405 19.95 -25.56 28.59
CA LEU A 405 21.13 -25.76 27.72
C LEU A 405 22.01 -26.90 28.26
N PRO A 406 22.74 -27.63 27.40
CA PRO A 406 23.80 -28.53 27.86
C PRO A 406 24.84 -27.81 28.71
N ASP A 407 25.42 -28.49 29.70
CA ASP A 407 26.42 -27.90 30.61
C ASP A 407 27.62 -27.25 29.89
N SER A 408 27.99 -27.78 28.72
CA SER A 408 29.09 -27.30 27.89
C SER A 408 28.77 -26.05 27.06
N VAL A 409 27.49 -25.67 26.97
CA VAL A 409 27.02 -24.59 26.11
C VAL A 409 26.67 -23.38 26.99
N PRO A 410 27.43 -22.27 26.92
CA PRO A 410 27.11 -21.07 27.69
C PRO A 410 25.82 -20.41 27.16
N TYR A 411 25.21 -19.56 27.98
CA TYR A 411 24.09 -18.74 27.55
C TYR A 411 24.53 -17.87 26.34
N PRO A 412 23.72 -17.78 25.26
CA PRO A 412 24.13 -17.06 24.06
C PRO A 412 24.40 -15.56 24.29
N MET A 413 25.55 -15.09 23.79
CA MET A 413 25.98 -13.70 23.86
C MET A 413 26.60 -13.20 22.54
N THR A 414 26.52 -11.89 22.30
CA THR A 414 27.30 -11.15 21.29
C THR A 414 27.88 -9.90 21.97
N ASN A 415 29.17 -9.61 21.80
CA ASN A 415 29.81 -8.39 22.34
C ASN A 415 29.52 -8.14 23.84
N GLY A 416 29.45 -9.20 24.65
CA GLY A 416 29.17 -9.13 26.09
C GLY A 416 27.70 -8.88 26.46
N LYS A 417 26.80 -8.84 25.47
CA LYS A 417 25.35 -8.71 25.66
C LYS A 417 24.65 -10.05 25.40
N HIS A 418 23.65 -10.38 26.23
CA HIS A 418 22.88 -11.62 26.17
C HIS A 418 21.78 -11.54 25.13
N TRP A 419 21.46 -12.69 24.54
CA TRP A 419 20.34 -12.85 23.62
C TRP A 419 19.05 -13.14 24.37
N ILE A 420 17.93 -12.69 23.82
CA ILE A 420 16.60 -12.86 24.40
C ILE A 420 16.11 -14.27 24.08
N PHE A 421 15.73 -15.04 25.09
CA PHE A 421 15.17 -16.37 24.90
C PHE A 421 13.67 -16.27 24.64
N HIS A 422 13.20 -16.97 23.60
CA HIS A 422 11.78 -17.03 23.26
C HIS A 422 11.22 -18.43 23.49
N ALA A 423 11.82 -19.46 22.89
CA ALA A 423 11.22 -20.79 22.94
C ALA A 423 12.26 -21.89 22.93
N GLN A 424 11.87 -23.07 23.43
CA GLN A 424 12.56 -24.32 23.14
C GLN A 424 11.56 -25.39 22.70
N ILE A 425 11.95 -26.22 21.74
CA ILE A 425 11.07 -27.20 21.09
C ILE A 425 11.75 -28.55 21.08
N GLU A 426 11.12 -29.52 21.74
CA GLU A 426 11.47 -30.93 21.64
C GLU A 426 11.01 -31.45 20.27
N LEU A 427 11.95 -31.96 19.47
CA LEU A 427 11.66 -32.36 18.09
C LEU A 427 10.89 -33.68 17.98
N ALA A 428 11.07 -34.60 18.93
CA ALA A 428 10.51 -35.95 18.82
C ALA A 428 8.97 -35.98 18.70
N PRO A 429 8.20 -35.20 19.48
CA PRO A 429 6.74 -35.11 19.33
C PRO A 429 6.25 -34.55 17.99
N ILE A 430 7.04 -33.68 17.34
CA ILE A 430 6.61 -32.96 16.13
C ILE A 430 7.16 -33.56 14.83
N ALA A 431 8.23 -34.35 14.92
CA ALA A 431 8.89 -34.96 13.76
C ALA A 431 7.93 -35.80 12.87
N PRO A 432 6.93 -36.54 13.40
CA PRO A 432 5.95 -37.25 12.56
C PRO A 432 5.11 -36.32 11.68
N PHE A 433 4.90 -35.06 12.09
CA PHE A 433 4.13 -34.08 11.34
C PHE A 433 4.98 -33.34 10.29
N GLN A 434 6.31 -33.32 10.44
CA GLN A 434 7.22 -32.60 9.56
C GLN A 434 8.39 -33.50 9.14
N VAL A 435 8.28 -34.10 7.95
CA VAL A 435 9.24 -35.10 7.43
C VAL A 435 10.63 -34.54 7.13
N TYR A 436 10.79 -33.22 7.06
CA TYR A 436 12.08 -32.57 6.87
C TYR A 436 12.80 -32.25 8.19
N LEU A 437 12.11 -32.30 9.35
CA LEU A 437 12.75 -32.06 10.65
C LEU A 437 13.57 -33.27 11.11
N PRO A 438 14.65 -33.05 11.90
CA PRO A 438 15.31 -34.14 12.61
C PRO A 438 14.34 -34.92 13.50
N ARG A 439 14.57 -36.22 13.66
CA ARG A 439 13.67 -37.11 14.42
C ARG A 439 13.70 -36.89 15.94
N SER A 440 14.76 -36.27 16.44
CA SER A 440 14.97 -35.98 17.86
C SER A 440 15.90 -34.79 18.04
N GLY A 441 15.98 -34.33 19.29
CA GLY A 441 16.82 -33.22 19.71
C GLY A 441 15.99 -32.03 20.19
N LEU A 442 16.69 -30.98 20.59
CA LEU A 442 16.13 -29.76 21.15
C LEU A 442 16.53 -28.58 20.27
N LEU A 443 15.53 -27.81 19.82
CA LEU A 443 15.74 -26.48 19.22
C LEU A 443 15.49 -25.39 20.24
N GLN A 444 16.27 -24.31 20.19
CA GLN A 444 16.12 -23.17 21.09
C GLN A 444 16.28 -21.87 20.31
N PHE A 445 15.37 -20.94 20.54
CA PHE A 445 15.17 -19.76 19.71
C PHE A 445 15.47 -18.49 20.48
N PHE A 446 16.35 -17.67 19.91
CA PHE A 446 16.78 -16.41 20.50
C PHE A 446 16.83 -15.28 19.46
N THR A 447 16.58 -14.04 19.92
CA THR A 447 16.87 -12.82 19.15
C THR A 447 17.89 -11.94 19.87
N GLU A 448 18.59 -11.10 19.11
CA GLU A 448 19.54 -10.13 19.68
C GLU A 448 18.82 -8.94 20.34
N ASP A 449 17.66 -8.56 19.81
CA ASP A 449 16.78 -7.48 20.28
C ASP A 449 15.30 -7.87 20.14
N GLU A 450 14.44 -7.19 20.92
CA GLU A 450 12.98 -7.42 20.93
C GLU A 450 12.28 -6.57 19.86
N GLU A 451 12.76 -5.34 19.66
CA GLU A 451 12.10 -4.35 18.81
C GLU A 451 12.13 -4.72 17.32
N TYR A 452 13.26 -5.17 16.77
CA TYR A 452 13.37 -5.41 15.32
C TYR A 452 13.81 -6.82 14.95
N ALA A 453 14.11 -7.67 15.94
CA ALA A 453 14.64 -9.02 15.75
C ALA A 453 15.78 -9.05 14.72
N LYS A 454 16.72 -8.08 14.79
CA LYS A 454 17.74 -7.83 13.75
C LYS A 454 18.57 -9.06 13.42
N ARG A 455 18.77 -9.92 14.41
CA ARG A 455 19.48 -11.19 14.27
C ARG A 455 18.78 -12.27 15.08
N ALA A 456 18.77 -13.46 14.52
CA ALA A 456 18.31 -14.68 15.18
C ALA A 456 19.50 -15.58 15.54
N LYS A 457 19.33 -16.36 16.59
CA LYS A 457 20.20 -17.48 16.92
C LYS A 457 19.34 -18.66 17.30
N VAL A 458 19.48 -19.74 16.54
CA VAL A 458 18.82 -21.01 16.81
C VAL A 458 19.86 -22.06 17.14
N LEU A 459 19.78 -22.62 18.34
CA LEU A 459 20.65 -23.71 18.76
C LEU A 459 19.95 -25.03 18.51
N TYR A 460 20.67 -25.99 17.94
CA TYR A 460 20.21 -27.37 17.77
C TYR A 460 21.09 -28.34 18.55
N HIS A 461 20.47 -29.11 19.43
CA HIS A 461 21.12 -30.15 20.21
C HIS A 461 20.52 -31.52 19.80
N PRO A 462 21.20 -32.31 18.94
CA PRO A 462 20.65 -33.58 18.43
C PRO A 462 20.47 -34.65 19.50
N SER A 463 21.32 -34.61 20.53
CA SER A 463 21.31 -35.54 21.67
C SER A 463 21.80 -34.79 22.91
N PRO A 464 20.96 -33.97 23.55
CA PRO A 464 21.38 -33.17 24.69
C PRO A 464 21.67 -34.11 25.87
N SER A 465 22.95 -34.28 26.22
CA SER A 465 23.34 -34.94 27.47
C SER A 465 23.45 -33.90 28.57
N GLN A 466 22.84 -34.17 29.73
CA GLN A 466 22.94 -33.33 30.93
C GLN A 466 22.56 -31.87 30.65
N LEU A 467 21.25 -31.65 30.46
CA LEU A 467 20.69 -30.30 30.42
C LEU A 467 20.71 -29.67 31.82
N ARG A 468 20.82 -28.35 31.85
CA ARG A 468 20.53 -27.53 33.04
C ARG A 468 19.67 -26.34 32.64
N THR A 469 18.75 -25.96 33.51
CA THR A 469 18.00 -24.71 33.36
C THR A 469 18.90 -23.54 33.73
N TYR A 470 18.99 -22.56 32.83
CA TYR A 470 19.75 -21.33 33.10
C TYR A 470 18.90 -20.31 33.87
N HIS A 471 19.54 -19.52 34.72
CA HIS A 471 18.91 -18.34 35.29
C HIS A 471 18.82 -17.22 34.24
N HIS A 472 17.79 -16.39 34.35
CA HIS A 472 17.68 -15.20 33.52
C HIS A 472 18.89 -14.27 33.78
N PRO A 473 19.61 -13.82 32.75
CA PRO A 473 20.71 -12.88 32.89
C PRO A 473 20.27 -11.57 33.57
N ASP A 474 21.25 -10.84 34.13
CA ASP A 474 21.02 -9.48 34.62
C ASP A 474 20.43 -8.60 33.47
N PRO A 475 19.27 -7.94 33.66
CA PRO A 475 18.65 -7.02 32.70
C PRO A 475 19.62 -6.05 32.01
N THR A 476 20.60 -5.51 32.74
CA THR A 476 21.59 -4.56 32.21
C THR A 476 22.53 -5.18 31.16
N LYS A 477 22.54 -6.52 31.06
CA LYS A 477 23.35 -7.29 30.13
C LYS A 477 22.63 -7.60 28.82
N PHE A 478 21.40 -7.15 28.60
CA PHE A 478 20.73 -7.24 27.30
C PHE A 478 21.02 -6.02 26.41
N HIS A 479 20.83 -6.16 25.10
CA HIS A 479 20.95 -5.05 24.15
C HIS A 479 19.87 -3.99 24.37
N ASP A 480 18.66 -4.45 24.70
CA ASP A 480 17.52 -3.60 24.98
C ASP A 480 17.49 -3.22 26.46
N SER A 481 17.24 -1.93 26.74
CA SER A 481 17.12 -1.41 28.11
C SER A 481 15.79 -1.75 28.76
N ASN A 482 14.78 -2.16 27.98
CA ASN A 482 13.42 -2.39 28.47
C ASN A 482 13.20 -3.83 28.96
N ILE A 483 14.16 -4.74 28.71
CA ILE A 483 14.09 -6.13 29.15
C ILE A 483 14.43 -6.19 30.63
N SER A 484 13.41 -6.25 31.46
CA SER A 484 13.53 -6.30 32.92
C SER A 484 13.36 -7.70 33.51
N ALA A 485 12.73 -8.61 32.77
CA ALA A 485 12.41 -9.98 33.19
C ALA A 485 12.31 -10.91 31.97
N PRO A 486 12.43 -12.24 32.13
CA PRO A 486 12.07 -13.17 31.07
C PRO A 486 10.56 -13.09 30.78
N TYR A 487 10.17 -13.42 29.55
CA TYR A 487 8.77 -13.71 29.25
C TYR A 487 8.22 -14.79 30.19
N HIS A 488 6.92 -14.75 30.47
CA HIS A 488 6.28 -15.75 31.32
C HIS A 488 6.30 -17.13 30.62
N GLY A 489 6.77 -18.15 31.34
CA GLY A 489 7.00 -19.47 30.78
C GLY A 489 5.77 -20.37 30.81
N PHE A 490 5.43 -21.00 29.68
CA PHE A 490 4.36 -21.98 29.56
C PHE A 490 4.82 -23.22 28.80
N LYS A 491 4.43 -24.39 29.29
CA LYS A 491 4.57 -25.67 28.60
C LYS A 491 3.67 -25.68 27.36
N ALA A 492 4.00 -26.51 26.38
CA ALA A 492 3.14 -26.66 25.22
C ALA A 492 3.03 -28.11 24.72
N THR A 493 1.88 -28.40 24.13
CA THR A 493 1.60 -29.65 23.41
C THR A 493 1.53 -29.39 21.91
N SER A 494 1.82 -30.41 21.10
CA SER A 494 1.85 -30.29 19.65
C SER A 494 0.76 -31.11 18.97
N ALA A 495 0.12 -30.54 17.96
CA ALA A 495 -0.84 -31.22 17.11
C ALA A 495 -0.61 -30.89 15.63
N LEU A 496 -0.99 -31.84 14.76
CA LEU A 496 -1.06 -31.60 13.32
C LEU A 496 -2.18 -30.58 13.03
N THR A 497 -1.85 -29.55 12.27
CA THR A 497 -2.83 -28.61 11.70
C THR A 497 -2.46 -28.28 10.24
N TYR A 498 -3.20 -27.38 9.63
CA TYR A 498 -2.95 -26.86 8.30
C TYR A 498 -2.93 -25.35 8.33
N SER A 499 -2.15 -24.75 7.45
CA SER A 499 -2.11 -23.30 7.30
C SER A 499 -2.41 -22.93 5.86
N LEU A 500 -3.29 -21.94 5.70
CA LEU A 500 -3.72 -21.42 4.42
C LEU A 500 -3.05 -20.07 4.15
N PRO A 501 -2.65 -19.76 2.91
CA PRO A 501 -2.16 -18.43 2.59
C PRO A 501 -3.26 -17.39 2.78
N CYS A 502 -2.88 -16.21 3.26
CA CYS A 502 -3.74 -15.05 3.28
C CYS A 502 -3.74 -14.40 1.90
N LEU A 503 -4.92 -14.20 1.31
CA LEU A 503 -5.07 -13.65 -0.04
C LEU A 503 -5.07 -12.10 -0.05
N TYR A 504 -4.72 -11.46 1.05
CA TYR A 504 -4.66 -10.00 1.14
C TYR A 504 -3.46 -9.48 0.33
N ARG A 505 -3.73 -8.70 -0.73
CA ARG A 505 -2.72 -7.99 -1.55
C ARG A 505 -1.73 -8.91 -2.29
N ASP A 506 -2.21 -10.09 -2.67
CA ASP A 506 -1.39 -11.20 -3.19
C ASP A 506 -1.16 -11.13 -4.71
N ASP A 507 -1.73 -10.14 -5.39
CA ASP A 507 -1.66 -9.89 -6.84
C ASP A 507 -0.22 -9.73 -7.37
N GLU A 508 0.72 -9.29 -6.53
CA GLU A 508 2.14 -9.15 -6.90
C GLU A 508 3.08 -10.27 -6.36
N ARG A 509 2.59 -11.21 -5.54
CA ARG A 509 3.43 -12.14 -4.73
C ARG A 509 3.32 -13.62 -5.10
N VAL A 510 2.90 -13.83 -6.34
CA VAL A 510 2.34 -15.10 -6.79
C VAL A 510 3.40 -16.15 -7.14
N ASN A 511 3.48 -17.21 -6.35
CA ASN A 511 3.93 -18.52 -6.88
C ASN A 511 2.76 -19.18 -7.63
N ASP A 512 3.06 -20.09 -8.56
CA ASP A 512 2.02 -20.67 -9.44
C ASP A 512 0.89 -21.41 -8.68
N ALA A 513 1.13 -21.85 -7.44
CA ALA A 513 0.11 -22.51 -6.63
C ALA A 513 -0.92 -21.50 -6.09
N THR A 514 -0.47 -20.37 -5.54
CA THR A 514 -1.35 -19.34 -4.99
C THR A 514 -2.07 -18.53 -6.08
N ARG A 515 -1.53 -18.47 -7.33
CA ARG A 515 -2.18 -17.76 -8.45
C ARG A 515 -3.63 -18.18 -8.65
N ARG A 516 -3.88 -19.49 -8.60
CA ARG A 516 -5.20 -20.05 -8.82
C ARG A 516 -6.18 -19.70 -7.72
N LEU A 517 -5.69 -19.52 -6.47
CA LEU A 517 -6.53 -19.05 -5.37
C LEU A 517 -6.91 -17.58 -5.55
N ILE A 518 -5.98 -16.75 -6.04
CA ILE A 518 -6.23 -15.33 -6.34
C ILE A 518 -7.26 -15.19 -7.47
N GLU A 519 -7.16 -16.01 -8.52
CA GLU A 519 -8.12 -16.00 -9.63
C GLU A 519 -9.57 -16.31 -9.20
N ILE A 520 -9.75 -17.03 -8.08
CA ILE A 520 -11.07 -17.39 -7.55
C ILE A 520 -11.44 -16.63 -6.27
N GLN A 521 -10.59 -15.69 -5.80
CA GLN A 521 -10.77 -15.05 -4.50
C GLN A 521 -12.04 -14.20 -4.40
N ASP A 522 -12.52 -13.70 -5.55
CA ASP A 522 -13.71 -12.88 -5.66
C ASP A 522 -15.00 -13.71 -5.79
N ASP A 523 -14.90 -15.05 -5.87
CA ASP A 523 -16.08 -15.92 -5.80
C ASP A 523 -16.69 -15.82 -4.39
N PRO A 524 -17.95 -15.35 -4.25
CA PRO A 524 -18.57 -15.16 -2.94
C PRO A 524 -18.69 -16.45 -2.12
N GLN A 525 -18.78 -17.62 -2.76
CA GLN A 525 -18.85 -18.92 -2.06
C GLN A 525 -17.49 -19.35 -1.56
N PHE A 526 -16.41 -18.90 -2.19
CA PHE A 526 -15.04 -19.22 -1.82
C PHE A 526 -14.53 -18.28 -0.72
N SER A 527 -14.62 -16.96 -0.93
CA SER A 527 -13.92 -15.96 -0.13
C SER A 527 -14.23 -16.03 1.38
N GLU A 528 -15.52 -16.03 1.73
CA GLU A 528 -15.96 -16.04 3.13
C GLU A 528 -15.65 -17.38 3.82
N ALA A 529 -15.96 -18.48 3.14
CA ALA A 529 -15.74 -19.84 3.65
C ALA A 529 -14.25 -20.16 3.80
N TYR A 530 -13.41 -19.73 2.86
CA TYR A 530 -11.96 -19.92 2.89
C TYR A 530 -11.34 -19.14 4.06
N ARG A 531 -11.72 -17.88 4.25
CA ARG A 531 -11.26 -17.08 5.41
C ARG A 531 -11.68 -17.72 6.73
N ALA A 532 -12.94 -18.11 6.86
CA ALA A 532 -13.45 -18.77 8.07
C ALA A 532 -12.71 -20.08 8.35
N MET A 533 -12.48 -20.92 7.34
CA MET A 533 -11.69 -22.15 7.47
C MET A 533 -10.27 -21.85 7.94
N GLY A 534 -9.61 -20.84 7.37
CA GLY A 534 -8.27 -20.41 7.77
C GLY A 534 -8.20 -19.98 9.24
N GLU A 535 -9.15 -19.16 9.70
CA GLU A 535 -9.24 -18.74 11.10
C GLU A 535 -9.46 -19.92 12.05
N MET A 536 -10.34 -20.86 11.68
CA MET A 536 -10.58 -22.08 12.46
C MET A 536 -9.35 -22.99 12.53
N LEU A 537 -8.64 -23.21 11.43
CA LEU A 537 -7.42 -24.02 11.43
C LEU A 537 -6.30 -23.39 12.27
N TYR A 538 -6.29 -22.05 12.34
CA TYR A 538 -5.32 -21.28 13.11
C TYR A 538 -5.64 -21.18 14.60
N LYS A 539 -6.92 -21.08 14.99
CA LYS A 539 -7.35 -20.83 16.39
C LYS A 539 -8.08 -22.00 17.06
N GLU A 540 -8.61 -22.94 16.29
CA GLU A 540 -9.51 -24.06 16.66
C GLU A 540 -10.77 -23.66 17.45
N ASP A 541 -10.65 -22.95 18.58
CA ASP A 541 -11.72 -22.77 19.56
C ASP A 541 -11.77 -21.33 20.16
N ASP A 542 -12.98 -20.84 20.46
CA ASP A 542 -13.26 -19.60 21.24
C ASP A 542 -12.84 -19.69 22.73
N THR A 543 -12.08 -20.72 23.12
CA THR A 543 -11.75 -21.02 24.52
C THR A 543 -10.59 -20.19 25.09
N GLY A 544 -9.99 -19.29 24.29
CA GLY A 544 -8.94 -18.38 24.75
C GLY A 544 -7.56 -19.04 24.94
N GLY A 545 -7.30 -20.16 24.27
CA GLY A 545 -5.97 -20.75 24.18
C GLY A 545 -4.99 -19.86 23.41
N GLU A 546 -3.71 -19.94 23.75
CA GLU A 546 -2.63 -19.27 23.02
C GLU A 546 -1.84 -20.30 22.21
N TYR A 547 -1.55 -19.95 20.96
CA TYR A 547 -1.03 -20.87 19.96
C TYR A 547 0.16 -20.27 19.21
N HIS A 548 1.11 -21.13 18.91
CA HIS A 548 2.26 -20.84 18.06
C HIS A 548 2.38 -21.92 16.98
N HIS A 549 3.08 -21.63 15.88
CA HIS A 549 3.04 -22.52 14.72
C HIS A 549 4.40 -22.78 14.08
N ILE A 550 4.56 -23.99 13.54
CA ILE A 550 5.67 -24.38 12.66
C ILE A 550 5.12 -24.56 11.25
N ASN A 551 5.85 -24.05 10.25
CA ASN A 551 5.50 -24.14 8.83
C ASN A 551 4.15 -23.52 8.47
N SER A 552 3.78 -22.43 9.13
CA SER A 552 2.56 -21.68 8.85
C SER A 552 2.81 -20.53 7.87
N TYR A 553 1.74 -20.09 7.22
CA TYR A 553 1.66 -18.74 6.67
C TYR A 553 1.50 -17.74 7.82
N VAL A 554 2.03 -16.54 7.62
CA VAL A 554 1.91 -15.41 8.54
C VAL A 554 1.23 -14.29 7.79
N PHE A 555 0.24 -13.66 8.42
CA PHE A 555 -0.41 -12.49 7.86
C PHE A 555 0.60 -11.35 7.74
N THR A 556 0.67 -10.71 6.57
CA THR A 556 1.55 -9.58 6.31
C THR A 556 0.81 -8.52 5.50
N GLN A 557 1.05 -7.25 5.80
CA GLN A 557 0.66 -6.14 4.93
C GLN A 557 1.75 -5.82 3.88
N HIS A 558 2.99 -6.23 4.18
CA HIS A 558 4.22 -6.05 3.42
C HIS A 558 4.82 -7.41 3.01
N GLU A 559 6.08 -7.47 2.63
CA GLU A 559 6.75 -8.71 2.21
C GLU A 559 6.59 -9.83 3.25
N SER A 560 6.36 -11.06 2.78
CA SER A 560 6.32 -12.24 3.64
C SER A 560 7.67 -12.48 4.35
N PRO A 561 7.68 -13.19 5.49
CA PRO A 561 8.94 -13.54 6.17
C PRO A 561 9.96 -14.24 5.27
N GLU A 562 9.50 -15.05 4.32
CA GLU A 562 10.33 -15.72 3.32
C GLU A 562 10.91 -14.77 2.28
N GLU A 563 10.14 -13.79 1.79
CA GLU A 563 10.63 -12.74 0.88
C GLU A 563 11.68 -11.85 1.56
N ARG A 564 11.43 -11.47 2.83
CA ARG A 564 12.39 -10.70 3.63
C ARG A 564 13.68 -11.47 3.86
N ALA A 565 13.58 -12.77 4.14
CA ALA A 565 14.75 -13.64 4.30
C ALA A 565 15.55 -13.76 2.98
N ALA A 566 14.86 -14.00 1.86
CA ALA A 566 15.48 -14.07 0.54
C ALA A 566 16.18 -12.76 0.15
N GLU A 567 15.55 -11.60 0.41
CA GLU A 567 16.16 -10.31 0.11
C GLU A 567 17.42 -10.03 0.96
N LYS A 568 17.41 -10.43 2.23
CA LYS A 568 18.54 -10.17 3.14
C LYS A 568 19.66 -11.19 3.04
N CYS A 569 19.34 -12.45 2.76
CA CYS A 569 20.27 -13.56 2.86
C CYS A 569 20.55 -14.26 1.51
N GLY A 570 19.82 -13.91 0.46
CA GLY A 570 19.86 -14.59 -0.84
C GLY A 570 18.93 -15.80 -0.89
N GLY A 571 18.83 -16.40 -2.08
CA GLY A 571 17.89 -17.45 -2.46
C GLY A 571 16.62 -16.87 -3.07
N LEU A 572 15.79 -17.73 -3.63
CA LEU A 572 14.41 -17.39 -3.99
C LEU A 572 13.52 -17.53 -2.74
N SER A 573 12.44 -16.75 -2.65
CA SER A 573 11.54 -16.79 -1.48
C SER A 573 10.93 -18.18 -1.26
N ASP A 574 10.65 -18.93 -2.32
CA ASP A 574 10.16 -20.32 -2.23
C ASP A 574 11.23 -21.33 -1.78
N GLU A 575 12.51 -20.93 -1.69
CA GLU A 575 13.57 -21.73 -1.07
C GLU A 575 13.62 -21.55 0.45
N TRP A 576 12.91 -20.56 0.99
CA TRP A 576 12.76 -20.30 2.42
C TRP A 576 11.45 -20.86 2.97
N MET A 577 11.40 -21.03 4.29
CA MET A 577 10.17 -21.38 5.01
C MET A 577 10.20 -20.82 6.44
N VAL A 578 9.02 -20.54 6.99
CA VAL A 578 8.86 -20.21 8.41
C VAL A 578 9.06 -21.47 9.26
N LEU A 579 10.17 -21.53 9.98
CA LEU A 579 10.51 -22.58 10.94
C LEU A 579 9.65 -22.48 12.21
N LEU A 580 9.44 -21.25 12.72
CA LEU A 580 8.61 -20.99 13.91
C LEU A 580 7.97 -19.60 13.80
N SER A 581 6.70 -19.49 14.17
CA SER A 581 5.98 -18.23 14.34
C SER A 581 5.42 -18.10 15.75
N LEU A 582 5.65 -16.94 16.36
CA LEU A 582 5.26 -16.57 17.71
C LEU A 582 4.34 -15.35 17.61
N GLY A 583 3.04 -15.57 17.76
CA GLY A 583 2.06 -14.48 17.82
C GLY A 583 2.00 -13.84 19.21
N TYR A 584 1.25 -12.74 19.28
CA TYR A 584 0.85 -12.10 20.54
C TYR A 584 0.27 -13.12 21.53
N GLY A 585 0.72 -13.02 22.79
CA GLY A 585 0.29 -13.89 23.87
C GLY A 585 0.12 -13.13 25.18
N ARG A 586 -1.10 -13.10 25.73
CA ARG A 586 -1.40 -12.51 27.06
C ARG A 586 -0.75 -13.32 28.18
N LYS A 587 -0.66 -14.64 28.05
CA LYS A 587 -0.07 -15.55 29.03
C LYS A 587 1.44 -15.36 29.06
N THR A 588 2.11 -15.48 27.91
CA THR A 588 3.58 -15.33 27.83
C THR A 588 4.04 -13.88 28.02
N GLY A 589 3.17 -12.92 27.71
CA GLY A 589 3.52 -11.50 27.63
C GLY A 589 4.17 -11.12 26.30
N TYR A 590 4.10 -11.98 25.27
CA TYR A 590 4.59 -11.62 23.95
C TYR A 590 3.78 -10.48 23.35
N CYS A 591 4.46 -9.38 23.06
CA CYS A 591 3.90 -8.23 22.37
C CYS A 591 4.95 -7.63 21.44
N PHE A 592 4.97 -8.09 20.19
CA PHE A 592 5.89 -7.57 19.19
C PHE A 592 5.21 -6.41 18.46
N TRP A 593 5.58 -5.16 18.78
CA TRP A 593 4.87 -3.95 18.30
C TRP A 593 3.37 -3.96 18.66
N ASP A 594 2.50 -3.63 17.71
CA ASP A 594 1.05 -3.58 17.87
C ASP A 594 0.45 -4.97 17.66
N ALA A 595 0.72 -5.87 18.62
CA ALA A 595 0.28 -7.27 18.62
C ALA A 595 0.73 -8.09 17.39
N GLY A 596 1.94 -7.83 16.91
CA GLY A 596 2.56 -8.52 15.79
C GLY A 596 3.01 -9.96 16.06
N THR A 597 3.60 -10.57 15.03
CA THR A 597 4.12 -11.94 15.02
C THR A 597 5.63 -11.94 14.77
N LEU A 598 6.40 -12.52 15.70
CA LEU A 598 7.82 -12.82 15.50
C LEU A 598 7.97 -14.14 14.75
N THR A 599 8.79 -14.16 13.71
CA THR A 599 9.02 -15.34 12.88
C THR A 599 10.50 -15.68 12.80
N TYR A 600 10.79 -16.97 12.68
CA TYR A 600 12.11 -17.51 12.38
C TYR A 600 12.02 -18.26 11.05
N SER A 601 12.74 -17.81 10.04
CA SER A 601 12.78 -18.37 8.70
C SER A 601 14.10 -19.08 8.42
N ILE A 602 14.05 -20.23 7.77
CA ILE A 602 15.23 -21.02 7.41
C ILE A 602 15.19 -21.41 5.93
N HIS A 603 16.36 -21.39 5.30
CA HIS A 603 16.53 -21.86 3.93
C HIS A 603 16.45 -23.41 3.90
N LYS A 604 15.66 -23.97 2.99
CA LYS A 604 15.36 -25.42 2.92
C LYS A 604 16.62 -26.28 2.74
N ARG A 605 17.64 -25.79 2.01
CA ARG A 605 18.95 -26.47 1.87
C ARG A 605 19.71 -26.62 3.20
N ASP A 606 19.67 -25.62 4.08
CA ASP A 606 20.30 -25.70 5.41
C ASP A 606 19.53 -26.66 6.32
N LEU A 607 18.20 -26.64 6.23
CA LEU A 607 17.35 -27.57 6.98
C LEU A 607 17.56 -29.05 6.61
N GLN A 608 17.83 -29.36 5.33
CA GLN A 608 18.14 -30.72 4.86
C GLN A 608 19.36 -31.37 5.55
N ILE A 609 20.27 -30.55 6.09
CA ILE A 609 21.47 -31.01 6.81
C ILE A 609 21.41 -30.66 8.31
N ALA A 610 20.25 -30.23 8.80
CA ALA A 610 20.02 -29.79 10.17
C ALA A 610 21.01 -28.68 10.63
N ASP A 611 21.37 -27.77 9.71
CA ASP A 611 22.18 -26.60 10.01
C ASP A 611 21.24 -25.42 10.32
N PHE A 612 21.17 -25.03 11.60
CA PHE A 612 20.33 -23.92 12.06
C PHE A 612 21.14 -22.62 12.29
N SER A 613 22.38 -22.56 11.78
CA SER A 613 23.27 -21.40 12.01
C SER A 613 22.88 -20.14 11.24
N ASN A 614 22.12 -20.27 10.15
CA ASN A 614 21.70 -19.17 9.26
C ASN A 614 20.18 -18.94 9.27
N VAL A 615 19.57 -19.00 10.45
CA VAL A 615 18.15 -18.65 10.60
C VAL A 615 18.00 -17.13 10.55
N PHE A 616 17.03 -16.66 9.78
CA PHE A 616 16.61 -15.26 9.71
C PHE A 616 15.42 -15.04 10.66
N ALA A 617 15.31 -13.87 11.29
CA ALA A 617 14.10 -13.51 12.03
C ALA A 617 13.53 -12.20 11.51
N SER A 618 12.21 -12.08 11.59
CA SER A 618 11.47 -10.87 11.27
C SER A 618 10.21 -10.75 12.11
N ILE A 619 9.79 -9.52 12.34
CA ILE A 619 8.52 -9.21 12.99
C ILE A 619 7.56 -8.62 11.96
N GLU A 620 6.33 -9.12 11.98
CA GLU A 620 5.20 -8.64 11.19
C GLU A 620 4.19 -7.98 12.14
N SER A 621 3.78 -6.74 11.86
CA SER A 621 2.80 -5.98 12.64
C SER A 621 1.84 -5.26 11.71
N SER A 622 0.66 -4.88 12.21
CA SER A 622 -0.33 -4.08 11.50
C SER A 622 0.11 -2.65 11.20
#